data_AF-A0A1H8PSW0-F1
#
_entry.id   AF-A0A1H8PSW0-F1
#
_cell.length_a   1.000
_cell.length_b   1.000
_cell.length_c   1.000
_cell.angle_alpha   90.00
_cell.angle_beta   90.00
_cell.angle_gamma   90.00
#
_symmetry.space_group_name_H-M   'P 1'
#
loop_
_entity.id
_entity.type
_entity.pdbx_description
1 polymer ?
#
loop_
_entity_poly.entity_id
_entity_poly.type
_entity_poly.pdbx_seq_one_letter_code
_entity_poly.pdbx_strand_id
1 'polypeptide(L)'
;GVSRLEVMEGPTGRQRRTKAERARIAAESLVRRTSVTEVARRHGATRWQVYDWRQKLRDGQLVVPESMAALPMFAELVVEGAAAEMPAETEAGTGVEIVVGDVVIRVGADTDEVLLTRSIRAARAGAS
;
A
#
# COMPACT_ATOMS: atom_id res chain seq x y z
N GLY A 1 42.76 -24.34 7.89
CA GLY A 1 42.38 -22.94 7.65
C GLY A 1 41.03 -22.93 7.00
N VAL A 2 40.05 -22.20 7.54
CA VAL A 2 38.71 -22.14 6.98
C VAL A 2 38.73 -21.18 5.79
N SER A 3 38.52 -21.70 4.59
CA SER A 3 38.46 -20.89 3.37
C SER A 3 37.21 -20.00 3.40
N ARG A 4 37.42 -18.68 3.39
CA ARG A 4 36.36 -17.68 3.23
C ARG A 4 35.76 -17.86 1.84
N LEU A 5 34.49 -18.27 1.79
CA LEU A 5 33.73 -18.31 0.54
C LEU A 5 33.44 -16.88 0.09
N GLU A 6 34.17 -16.41 -0.91
CA GLU A 6 33.80 -15.21 -1.66
C GLU A 6 32.66 -15.56 -2.61
N VAL A 7 31.48 -15.00 -2.32
CA VAL A 7 30.28 -15.19 -3.14
C VAL A 7 30.38 -14.25 -4.34
N MET A 8 30.54 -14.81 -5.53
CA MET A 8 30.48 -14.09 -6.80
C MET A 8 29.05 -13.57 -7.03
N GLU A 9 28.85 -12.25 -7.00
CA GLU A 9 27.59 -11.58 -7.33
C GLU A 9 27.33 -11.64 -8.85
N GLY A 10 26.58 -12.64 -9.30
CA GLY A 10 25.84 -12.59 -10.56
C GLY A 10 24.49 -11.87 -10.37
N PRO A 11 23.81 -11.43 -11.46
CA PRO A 11 22.55 -10.67 -11.40
C PRO A 11 21.39 -11.37 -10.68
N THR A 12 21.54 -12.66 -10.39
CA THR A 12 20.56 -13.55 -9.77
C THR A 12 21.16 -14.28 -8.55
N GLY A 13 21.93 -13.59 -7.72
CA GLY A 13 22.12 -13.99 -6.32
C GLY A 13 20.95 -13.48 -5.47
N ARG A 14 20.37 -14.30 -4.59
CA ARG A 14 19.48 -13.80 -3.52
C ARG A 14 20.30 -12.89 -2.60
N GLN A 15 20.43 -11.61 -2.97
CA GLN A 15 21.16 -10.63 -2.18
C GLN A 15 20.53 -10.59 -0.78
N ARG A 16 21.31 -10.96 0.24
CA ARG A 16 20.85 -10.97 1.63
C ARG A 16 20.76 -9.52 2.11
N ARG A 17 19.61 -8.89 1.85
CA ARG A 17 19.34 -7.51 2.28
C ARG A 17 19.00 -7.45 3.77
N THR A 18 19.53 -6.44 4.44
CA THR A 18 19.27 -6.16 5.85
C THR A 18 17.83 -5.66 6.05
N LYS A 19 17.30 -5.68 7.28
CA LYS A 19 15.96 -5.10 7.56
C LYS A 19 15.91 -3.60 7.23
N ALA A 20 16.96 -2.86 7.58
CA ALA A 20 17.06 -1.42 7.28
C ALA A 20 17.03 -1.14 5.77
N GLU A 21 17.73 -1.93 4.98
CA GLU A 21 17.75 -1.80 3.52
C GLU A 21 16.38 -2.13 2.91
N ARG A 22 15.72 -3.20 3.37
CA ARG A 22 14.34 -3.54 2.94
C ARG A 22 13.35 -2.43 3.28
N ALA A 23 13.48 -1.85 4.49
CA ALA A 23 12.66 -0.72 4.92
C ALA A 23 12.87 0.50 4.01
N ARG A 24 14.14 0.79 3.66
CA ARG A 24 14.51 1.87 2.74
C ARG A 24 13.84 1.72 1.37
N ILE A 25 13.98 0.54 0.77
CA ILE A 25 13.43 0.23 -0.56
C ILE A 25 11.89 0.28 -0.53
N ALA A 26 11.28 -0.26 0.53
CA ALA A 26 9.83 -0.22 0.71
C ALA A 26 9.33 1.23 0.83
N ALA A 27 10.00 2.06 1.62
CA ALA A 27 9.61 3.43 1.86
C ALA A 27 9.78 4.30 0.58
N GLU A 28 10.88 4.13 -0.16
CA GLU A 28 11.07 4.77 -1.48
C GLU A 28 9.94 4.43 -2.46
N SER A 29 9.47 3.18 -2.46
CA SER A 29 8.36 2.73 -3.32
C SER A 29 6.98 3.29 -2.93
N LEU A 30 6.85 3.92 -1.77
CA LEU A 30 5.62 4.56 -1.30
C LEU A 30 5.52 6.04 -1.70
N VAL A 31 6.62 6.65 -2.15
CA VAL A 31 6.64 8.05 -2.59
C VAL A 31 5.70 8.23 -3.79
N ARG A 32 4.86 9.27 -3.76
CA ARG A 32 3.92 9.58 -4.85
C ARG A 32 4.71 9.75 -6.16
N ARG A 33 4.20 9.14 -7.25
CA ARG A 33 4.79 9.08 -8.61
C ARG A 33 5.93 8.08 -8.83
N THR A 34 6.34 7.31 -7.81
CA THR A 34 7.35 6.26 -7.97
C THR A 34 6.72 4.93 -8.40
N SER A 35 7.21 4.32 -9.49
CA SER A 35 6.78 2.98 -9.91
C SER A 35 7.53 1.89 -9.14
N VAL A 36 6.80 0.92 -8.58
CA VAL A 36 7.38 -0.27 -7.92
C VAL A 36 8.34 -1.02 -8.86
N THR A 37 8.03 -1.06 -10.16
CA THR A 37 8.88 -1.71 -11.16
C THR A 37 10.21 -1.00 -11.32
N GLU A 38 10.21 0.33 -11.30
CA GLU A 38 11.42 1.13 -11.41
C GLU A 38 12.29 0.98 -10.16
N VAL A 39 11.70 1.03 -8.96
CA VAL A 39 12.39 0.83 -7.68
C VAL A 39 13.01 -0.56 -7.62
N ALA A 40 12.25 -1.59 -8.01
CA ALA A 40 12.75 -2.96 -8.06
C ALA A 40 13.99 -3.07 -8.98
N ARG A 41 13.95 -2.47 -10.17
CA ARG A 41 15.08 -2.43 -11.10
C ARG A 41 16.29 -1.68 -10.52
N ARG A 42 16.06 -0.51 -9.93
CA ARG A 42 17.11 0.34 -9.34
C ARG A 42 17.88 -0.39 -8.23
N HIS A 43 17.17 -1.19 -7.44
CA HIS A 43 17.75 -1.90 -6.29
C HIS A 43 18.11 -3.35 -6.57
N GLY A 44 17.98 -3.85 -7.82
CA GLY A 44 18.21 -5.27 -8.12
C GLY A 44 17.29 -6.21 -7.31
N ALA A 45 16.07 -5.78 -7.04
CA ALA A 45 15.04 -6.53 -6.34
C ALA A 45 13.95 -6.98 -7.32
N THR A 46 13.16 -7.98 -6.94
CA THR A 46 11.95 -8.33 -7.69
C THR A 46 10.78 -7.49 -7.22
N ARG A 47 9.79 -7.26 -8.11
CA ARG A 47 8.54 -6.55 -7.73
C ARG A 47 7.86 -7.20 -6.53
N TRP A 48 7.83 -8.52 -6.48
CA TRP A 48 7.25 -9.28 -5.37
C TRP A 48 7.95 -9.01 -4.04
N GLN A 49 9.28 -8.92 -4.03
CA GLN A 49 10.03 -8.54 -2.82
C GLN A 49 9.67 -7.14 -2.34
N VAL A 50 9.54 -6.18 -3.24
CA VAL A 50 9.14 -4.82 -2.88
C VAL A 50 7.72 -4.80 -2.30
N TYR A 51 6.78 -5.57 -2.86
CA TYR A 51 5.44 -5.72 -2.30
C TYR A 51 5.45 -6.35 -0.89
N ASP A 52 6.19 -7.44 -0.69
CA ASP A 52 6.36 -8.08 0.61
C ASP A 52 6.93 -7.08 1.64
N TRP A 53 7.93 -6.28 1.27
CA TRP A 53 8.51 -5.29 2.17
C TRP A 53 7.58 -4.10 2.43
N ARG A 54 6.78 -3.65 1.45
CA ARG A 54 5.72 -2.66 1.69
C ARG A 54 4.71 -3.15 2.71
N GLN A 55 4.29 -4.42 2.60
CA GLN A 55 3.36 -5.02 3.55
C GLN A 55 3.97 -5.05 4.95
N LYS A 56 5.19 -5.59 5.09
CA LYS A 56 5.92 -5.63 6.37
C LYS A 56 6.18 -4.26 6.98
N LEU A 57 6.36 -3.23 6.14
CA LEU A 57 6.52 -1.86 6.60
C LEU A 57 5.21 -1.29 7.17
N ARG A 58 4.06 -1.56 6.54
CA ARG A 58 2.74 -1.17 7.07
C ARG A 58 2.39 -1.92 8.34
N ASP A 59 2.76 -3.19 8.42
CA ASP A 59 2.52 -4.05 9.59
C ASP A 59 3.50 -3.76 10.75
N GLY A 60 4.37 -2.75 10.65
CA GLY A 60 5.32 -2.36 11.70
C GLY A 60 6.49 -3.32 11.89
N GLN A 61 6.68 -4.30 10.99
CA GLN A 61 7.75 -5.30 11.07
C GLN A 61 9.09 -4.82 10.48
N LEU A 62 9.07 -3.68 9.78
CA LEU A 62 10.23 -2.96 9.29
C LEU A 62 10.19 -1.53 9.84
N VAL A 63 11.35 -1.00 10.22
CA VAL A 63 11.49 0.36 10.74
C VAL A 63 12.28 1.18 9.73
N VAL A 64 11.75 2.34 9.35
CA VAL A 64 12.43 3.29 8.46
C VAL A 64 13.59 3.94 9.22
N PRO A 65 14.82 3.94 8.68
CA PRO A 65 15.92 4.69 9.29
C PRO A 65 15.61 6.19 9.36
N GLU A 66 16.00 6.85 10.45
CA GLU A 66 15.73 8.27 10.72
C GLU A 66 16.19 9.20 9.58
N SER A 67 17.29 8.87 8.90
CA SER A 67 17.77 9.56 7.69
C SER A 67 16.73 9.66 6.53
N MET A 68 15.69 8.83 6.56
CA MET A 68 14.59 8.84 5.59
C MET A 68 13.27 9.35 6.18
N ALA A 69 13.22 9.70 7.47
CA ALA A 69 12.05 10.35 8.07
C ALA A 69 11.76 11.73 7.42
N ALA A 70 12.78 12.37 6.84
CA ALA A 70 12.65 13.64 6.11
C ALA A 70 12.11 13.48 4.67
N LEU A 71 11.99 12.25 4.14
CA LEU A 71 11.31 12.06 2.86
C LEU A 71 9.81 12.29 3.07
N PRO A 72 9.10 12.94 2.11
CA PRO A 72 7.66 13.19 2.18
C PRO A 72 6.87 11.90 1.92
N MET A 73 7.15 10.85 2.70
CA MET A 73 6.50 9.54 2.67
C MET A 73 5.28 9.52 3.58
N PHE A 74 5.31 10.37 4.62
CA PHE A 74 4.23 10.60 5.55
C PHE A 74 3.84 12.08 5.45
N ALA A 75 2.56 12.37 5.22
CA ALA A 75 2.07 13.71 5.44
C ALA A 75 2.04 13.93 6.96
N GLU A 76 2.77 14.94 7.43
CA GLU A 76 2.65 15.39 8.82
C GLU A 76 1.22 15.90 9.02
N LEU A 77 0.47 15.27 9.94
CA LEU A 77 -0.85 15.76 10.33
C LEU A 77 -0.63 16.97 11.24
N VAL A 78 -0.44 18.15 10.64
CA VAL A 78 -0.44 19.42 11.37
C VAL A 78 -1.89 19.70 11.76
N VAL A 79 -2.24 19.45 13.03
CA VAL A 79 -3.50 19.93 13.60
C VAL A 79 -3.29 21.40 13.93
N GLU A 80 -3.52 22.27 12.94
CA GLU A 80 -3.50 23.70 13.14
C GLU A 80 -4.78 24.09 13.90
N GLY A 81 -4.61 24.41 15.18
CA GLY A 81 -5.70 24.88 16.02
C GLY A 81 -6.13 26.30 15.61
N ALA A 82 -7.12 26.39 14.73
CA ALA A 82 -8.21 27.38 14.73
C ALA A 82 -8.97 27.30 13.40
N ALA A 83 -10.19 26.80 13.45
CA ALA A 83 -11.31 27.05 12.52
C ALA A 83 -10.92 27.51 11.10
N ALA A 84 -10.32 26.62 10.32
CA ALA A 84 -10.43 26.66 8.87
C ALA A 84 -11.36 25.50 8.50
N GLU A 85 -12.46 25.84 7.83
CA GLU A 85 -13.49 24.91 7.36
C GLU A 85 -12.84 23.66 6.78
N MET A 86 -13.05 22.54 7.47
CA MET A 86 -12.66 21.24 6.96
C MET A 86 -13.34 21.06 5.59
N PRO A 87 -12.63 20.70 4.50
CA PRO A 87 -13.31 20.04 3.41
C PRO A 87 -13.92 18.79 4.04
N ALA A 88 -15.25 18.73 3.97
CA ALA A 88 -16.10 17.77 4.66
C ALA A 88 -15.37 16.46 4.96
N GLU A 89 -15.36 16.11 6.24
CA GLU A 89 -15.10 14.78 6.74
C GLU A 89 -15.50 13.79 5.65
N THR A 90 -14.52 13.11 5.05
CA THR A 90 -14.85 11.89 4.33
C THR A 90 -15.40 11.01 5.43
N GLU A 91 -16.73 10.95 5.50
CA GLU A 91 -17.44 10.08 6.40
C GLU A 91 -16.68 8.77 6.37
N ALA A 92 -16.14 8.37 7.53
CA ALA A 92 -15.63 7.03 7.70
C ALA A 92 -16.84 6.13 7.51
N GLY A 93 -17.12 5.81 6.25
CA GLY A 93 -18.40 5.25 5.84
C GLY A 93 -18.55 3.93 6.56
N THR A 94 -19.48 3.87 7.49
CA THR A 94 -19.97 2.65 8.16
C THR A 94 -20.76 1.80 7.17
N GLY A 95 -20.30 1.76 5.91
CA GLY A 95 -21.00 1.22 4.77
C GLY A 95 -20.34 -0.03 4.23
N VAL A 96 -21.15 -0.87 3.59
CA VAL A 96 -20.70 -2.12 2.95
C VAL A 96 -20.48 -1.85 1.46
N GLU A 97 -19.37 -2.33 0.91
CA GLU A 97 -19.13 -2.34 -0.53
C GLU A 97 -19.34 -3.75 -1.09
N ILE A 98 -20.19 -3.89 -2.09
CA ILE A 98 -20.54 -5.16 -2.73
C ILE A 98 -20.13 -5.09 -4.20
N VAL A 99 -19.35 -6.08 -4.64
CA VAL A 99 -18.86 -6.18 -6.02
C VAL A 99 -19.58 -7.31 -6.76
N VAL A 100 -20.15 -7.00 -7.93
CA VAL A 100 -20.82 -7.96 -8.82
C VAL A 100 -20.27 -7.75 -10.23
N GLY A 101 -19.34 -8.61 -10.66
CA GLY A 101 -18.63 -8.41 -11.93
C GLY A 101 -17.80 -7.12 -11.91
N ASP A 102 -18.07 -6.22 -12.85
CA ASP A 102 -17.50 -4.87 -12.94
C ASP A 102 -18.33 -3.80 -12.22
N VAL A 103 -19.50 -4.16 -11.69
CA VAL A 103 -20.40 -3.25 -10.96
C VAL A 103 -20.05 -3.21 -9.47
N VAL A 104 -19.97 -2.00 -8.93
CA VAL A 104 -19.71 -1.74 -7.51
C VAL A 104 -20.92 -1.07 -6.87
N ILE A 105 -21.46 -1.66 -5.81
CA ILE A 105 -22.59 -1.15 -5.04
C ILE A 105 -22.06 -0.71 -3.66
N ARG A 106 -22.31 0.55 -3.29
CA ARG A 106 -21.97 1.10 -1.96
C ARG A 106 -23.23 1.25 -1.13
N VAL A 107 -23.20 0.69 0.07
CA VAL A 107 -24.36 0.57 0.96
C VAL A 107 -24.08 1.40 2.21
N GLY A 108 -24.88 2.44 2.45
CA GLY A 108 -24.83 3.18 3.73
C GLY A 108 -25.51 2.40 4.85
N ALA A 109 -25.25 2.78 6.11
CA ALA A 109 -25.81 2.09 7.29
C ALA A 109 -27.35 2.03 7.31
N ASP A 110 -28.02 3.03 6.73
CA ASP A 110 -29.49 3.15 6.70
C ASP A 110 -30.11 2.64 5.38
N THR A 111 -29.41 1.79 4.62
CA THR A 111 -29.92 1.31 3.33
C THR A 111 -31.07 0.32 3.53
N ASP A 112 -32.20 0.61 2.87
CA ASP A 112 -33.37 -0.28 2.84
C ASP A 112 -33.06 -1.63 2.15
N GLU A 113 -33.52 -2.73 2.77
CA GLU A 113 -33.27 -4.10 2.32
C GLU A 113 -33.86 -4.38 0.92
N VAL A 114 -35.05 -3.84 0.64
CA VAL A 114 -35.74 -4.06 -0.64
C VAL A 114 -34.96 -3.37 -1.76
N LEU A 115 -34.48 -2.15 -1.51
CA LEU A 115 -33.64 -1.41 -2.45
C LEU A 115 -32.30 -2.12 -2.68
N LEU A 116 -31.63 -2.56 -1.61
CA LEU A 116 -30.36 -3.29 -1.71
C LEU A 116 -30.52 -4.58 -2.55
N THR A 117 -31.55 -5.36 -2.26
CA THR A 117 -31.85 -6.61 -2.97
C THR A 117 -32.13 -6.37 -4.46
N ARG A 118 -32.90 -5.32 -4.79
CA ARG A 118 -33.19 -4.96 -6.18
C ARG A 118 -31.92 -4.53 -6.92
N SER A 119 -31.08 -3.72 -6.30
CA SER A 119 -29.81 -3.27 -6.87
C SER A 119 -28.86 -4.44 -7.16
N ILE A 120 -28.75 -5.42 -6.24
CA ILE A 120 -27.93 -6.62 -6.45
C ILE A 120 -28.46 -7.46 -7.61
N ARG A 121 -29.79 -7.66 -7.70
CA ARG A 121 -30.41 -8.43 -8.80
C ARG A 121 -30.20 -7.73 -10.14
N ALA A 122 -30.38 -6.42 -10.20
CA ALA A 122 -30.16 -5.64 -11.42
C ALA A 122 -28.70 -5.70 -11.87
N ALA A 123 -27.74 -5.56 -10.94
CA ALA A 123 -26.31 -5.68 -11.25
C ALA A 123 -25.96 -7.06 -11.82
N ARG A 124 -26.53 -8.15 -11.29
CA ARG A 124 -26.33 -9.51 -11.83
C ARG A 124 -26.92 -9.70 -13.22
N ALA A 125 -28.08 -9.11 -13.50
CA ALA A 125 -28.75 -9.23 -14.79
C ALA A 125 -28.01 -8.47 -15.91
N GLY A 126 -27.38 -7.34 -15.59
CA GLY A 126 -26.58 -6.56 -16.55
C GLY A 126 -25.16 -7.11 -16.79
N ALA A 127 -24.67 -7.97 -15.89
CA ALA A 127 -23.37 -8.64 -16.01
C ALA A 127 -23.43 -9.99 -16.76
N SER A 128 -24.59 -10.34 -17.32
CA SER A 128 -24.81 -11.56 -18.13
C SER A 128 -24.70 -11.28 -19.63
#